data_AF-A0A316RG19-F1
#
_entry.id   AF-A0A316RG19-F1
#
_cell.length_a   1.000
_cell.length_b   1.000
_cell.length_c   1.000
_cell.angle_alpha   90.00
_cell.angle_beta   90.00
_cell.angle_gamma   90.00
#
_symmetry.space_group_name_H-M   'P 1'
#
loop_
_entity.id
_entity.type
_entity.pdbx_description
1 polymer ?
#
loop_
_entity_poly.entity_id
_entity_poly.type
_entity_poly.pdbx_seq_one_letter_code
_entity_poly.pdbx_strand_id
1 'polypeptide(L)'
;MRQKIQEELKQEVIKKIYQEFKDYRRNLRNESSSNLIAEAYKIETFSSLYEVLMEKSTQLSDVALLNLLNMGTGILEGLYEKWLGVKDSSYVELENYVEHELDELEGYGLSEVI
;
A
#
# COMPACT_ATOMS: atom_id res chain seq x y z
N MET A 1 22.17 11.85 -25.69
CA MET A 1 22.53 10.55 -25.08
C MET A 1 21.87 10.37 -23.71
N ARG A 2 22.09 11.27 -22.74
CA ARG A 2 21.49 11.19 -21.38
C ARG A 2 19.95 11.13 -21.35
N GLN A 3 19.27 11.99 -22.12
CA GLN A 3 17.81 11.98 -22.21
C GLN A 3 17.23 10.68 -22.79
N LYS A 4 17.95 10.06 -23.74
CA LYS A 4 17.52 8.78 -24.34
C LYS A 4 17.58 7.65 -23.32
N ILE A 5 18.67 7.59 -22.54
CA ILE A 5 18.85 6.60 -21.46
C ILE A 5 17.78 6.78 -20.38
N GLN A 6 17.48 8.03 -20.01
CA GLN A 6 16.44 8.32 -19.04
C GLN A 6 15.06 7.87 -19.53
N GLU A 7 14.74 8.09 -20.81
CA GLU A 7 13.47 7.64 -21.38
C GLU A 7 13.39 6.11 -21.44
N GLU A 8 14.46 5.42 -21.84
CA GLU A 8 14.54 3.95 -21.82
C GLU A 8 14.31 3.39 -20.41
N LEU A 9 14.92 4.00 -19.40
CA LEU A 9 14.74 3.62 -18.00
C LEU A 9 13.30 3.79 -17.51
N LYS A 10 12.64 4.90 -17.89
CA LYS A 10 11.22 5.13 -17.59
C LYS A 10 10.34 4.05 -18.21
N GLN A 11 10.57 3.75 -19.49
CA GLN A 11 9.80 2.72 -20.20
C GLN A 11 9.99 1.34 -19.55
N GLU A 12 11.19 1.03 -19.07
CA GLU A 12 11.47 -0.22 -18.38
C GLU A 12 10.73 -0.33 -17.04
N VAL A 13 10.71 0.74 -16.23
CA VAL A 13 9.91 0.80 -14.99
C VAL A 13 8.42 0.64 -15.27
N ILE A 14 7.89 1.40 -16.24
CA ILE A 14 6.46 1.32 -16.62
C ILE A 14 6.10 -0.09 -17.07
N LYS A 15 6.94 -0.70 -17.92
CA LYS A 15 6.73 -2.07 -18.39
C LYS A 15 6.74 -3.07 -17.23
N LYS A 16 7.66 -2.92 -16.26
CA LYS A 16 7.74 -3.79 -15.09
C LYS A 16 6.51 -3.66 -14.20
N ILE A 17 6.08 -2.44 -13.87
CA ILE A 17 4.86 -2.17 -13.08
C ILE A 17 3.64 -2.80 -13.76
N TYR A 18 3.47 -2.57 -15.06
CA TYR A 18 2.37 -3.13 -15.83
C TYR A 18 2.37 -4.66 -15.82
N GLN A 19 3.54 -5.28 -16.00
CA GLN A 19 3.67 -6.73 -16.03
C GLN A 19 3.36 -7.34 -14.66
N GLU A 20 3.90 -6.78 -13.58
CA GLU A 20 3.61 -7.22 -12.21
C GLU A 20 2.12 -7.15 -11.90
N PHE A 21 1.47 -6.02 -12.22
CA PHE A 21 0.02 -5.87 -11.98
C PHE A 21 -0.82 -6.84 -12.83
N LYS A 22 -0.44 -7.03 -14.10
CA LYS A 22 -1.12 -7.96 -15.01
C LYS A 22 -1.02 -9.40 -14.51
N ASP A 23 0.15 -9.82 -14.06
CA ASP A 23 0.37 -11.16 -13.54
C ASP A 23 -0.36 -11.35 -12.20
N TYR A 24 -0.33 -10.35 -11.32
CA TYR A 24 -1.13 -10.34 -10.08
C TYR A 24 -2.63 -10.53 -10.38
N ARG A 25 -3.21 -9.72 -11.28
CA ARG A 25 -4.63 -9.85 -11.67
C ARG A 25 -4.95 -11.18 -12.32
N ARG A 26 -4.01 -11.77 -13.07
CA ARG A 26 -4.18 -13.11 -13.63
C ARG A 26 -4.27 -14.15 -12.52
N ASN A 27 -3.43 -14.04 -11.49
CA ASN A 27 -3.41 -14.98 -10.36
C ASN A 27 -4.72 -14.90 -9.56
N LEU A 28 -5.24 -13.68 -9.31
CA LEU A 28 -6.51 -13.49 -8.60
C LEU A 28 -7.70 -14.19 -9.28
N ARG A 29 -7.70 -14.32 -10.61
CA ARG A 29 -8.81 -14.98 -11.34
C ARG A 29 -8.93 -16.47 -11.05
N ASN A 30 -7.85 -17.10 -10.61
CA ASN A 30 -7.81 -18.53 -10.32
C ASN A 30 -7.92 -18.81 -8.81
N GLU A 31 -8.13 -17.76 -8.02
CA GLU A 31 -8.12 -17.83 -6.57
C GLU A 31 -9.51 -18.16 -5.99
N SER A 32 -9.54 -18.79 -4.82
CA SER A 32 -10.80 -19.10 -4.14
C SER A 32 -11.45 -17.84 -3.54
N SER A 33 -12.78 -17.83 -3.40
CA SER A 33 -13.49 -16.69 -2.81
C SER A 33 -13.02 -16.35 -1.40
N SER A 34 -12.66 -17.34 -0.58
CA SER A 34 -12.13 -17.11 0.77
C SER A 34 -10.78 -16.39 0.75
N ASN A 35 -9.90 -16.77 -0.18
CA ASN A 35 -8.59 -16.14 -0.32
C ASN A 35 -8.73 -14.73 -0.90
N LEU A 36 -9.66 -14.51 -1.84
CA LEU A 36 -9.98 -13.17 -2.33
C LEU A 36 -10.49 -12.23 -1.23
N ILE A 37 -11.30 -12.74 -0.31
CA ILE A 37 -11.77 -11.97 0.85
C ILE A 37 -10.61 -11.65 1.80
N ALA A 38 -9.76 -12.64 2.10
CA ALA A 38 -8.60 -12.44 2.96
C ALA A 38 -7.60 -11.41 2.37
N GLU A 39 -7.46 -11.40 1.05
CA GLU A 39 -6.56 -10.50 0.32
C GLU A 39 -7.23 -9.18 -0.10
N ALA A 40 -8.49 -8.92 0.28
CA ALA A 40 -9.26 -7.78 -0.23
C ALA A 40 -8.53 -6.44 -0.08
N TYR A 41 -7.91 -6.21 1.09
CA TYR A 41 -7.11 -5.01 1.34
C TYR A 41 -5.89 -4.91 0.42
N LYS A 42 -5.18 -6.02 0.21
CA LYS A 42 -4.05 -6.06 -0.72
C LYS A 42 -4.50 -5.81 -2.15
N ILE A 43 -5.62 -6.38 -2.58
CA ILE A 43 -6.19 -6.20 -3.93
C ILE A 43 -6.48 -4.72 -4.20
N GLU A 44 -7.15 -4.06 -3.26
CA GLU A 44 -7.45 -2.63 -3.34
C GLU A 44 -6.16 -1.81 -3.36
N THR A 45 -5.27 -2.05 -2.40
CA THR A 45 -4.00 -1.31 -2.28
C THR A 45 -3.11 -1.49 -3.52
N PHE A 46 -3.01 -2.70 -4.08
CA PHE A 46 -2.25 -2.97 -5.31
C PHE A 46 -2.82 -2.20 -6.51
N SER A 47 -4.15 -2.08 -6.59
CA SER A 47 -4.81 -1.33 -7.66
C SER A 47 -4.48 0.16 -7.54
N SER A 48 -4.58 0.73 -6.33
CA SER A 48 -4.21 2.12 -6.07
C SER A 48 -2.72 2.39 -6.29
N LEU A 49 -1.83 1.50 -5.82
CA LEU A 49 -0.38 1.60 -6.03
C LEU A 49 -0.05 1.60 -7.52
N TYR A 50 -0.66 0.69 -8.31
CA TYR A 50 -0.47 0.66 -9.75
C TYR A 50 -0.85 2.00 -10.40
N GLU A 51 -2.04 2.52 -10.11
CA GLU A 51 -2.53 3.78 -10.69
C GLU A 51 -1.62 4.96 -10.34
N VAL A 52 -1.27 5.11 -9.06
CA VAL A 52 -0.39 6.18 -8.58
C VAL A 52 1.00 6.07 -9.19
N LEU A 53 1.58 4.87 -9.24
CA LEU A 53 2.91 4.67 -9.81
C LEU A 53 2.94 4.96 -11.31
N MET A 54 1.90 4.55 -12.05
CA MET A 54 1.80 4.85 -13.48
C MET A 54 1.75 6.36 -13.72
N GLU A 55 0.98 7.11 -12.93
CA GLU A 55 0.93 8.57 -13.01
C GLU A 55 2.28 9.22 -12.66
N LYS A 56 2.88 8.82 -11.53
CA LYS A 56 4.11 9.44 -11.01
C LYS A 56 5.38 9.04 -11.78
N SER A 57 5.40 7.87 -12.41
CA SER A 57 6.58 7.32 -13.10
C SER A 57 7.21 8.29 -14.12
N THR A 58 6.38 9.13 -14.77
CA THR A 58 6.82 10.12 -15.76
C THR A 58 7.68 11.25 -15.16
N GLN A 59 7.54 11.50 -13.86
CA GLN A 59 8.14 12.60 -13.10
C GLN A 59 9.31 12.15 -12.20
N LEU A 60 9.59 10.85 -12.13
CA LEU A 60 10.64 10.31 -11.26
C LEU A 60 12.04 10.62 -11.79
N SER A 61 12.98 10.79 -10.85
CA SER A 61 14.40 10.91 -11.14
C SER A 61 15.02 9.56 -11.53
N ASP A 62 16.15 9.58 -12.23
CA ASP A 62 16.87 8.36 -12.63
C ASP A 62 17.22 7.47 -11.43
N VAL A 63 17.58 8.09 -10.30
CA VAL A 63 17.88 7.37 -9.05
C VAL A 63 16.64 6.67 -8.50
N ALA A 64 15.49 7.34 -8.50
CA ALA A 64 14.24 6.73 -8.05
C ALA A 64 13.82 5.58 -8.96
N LEU A 65 13.92 5.76 -10.28
CA LEU A 65 13.61 4.72 -11.27
C LEU A 65 14.51 3.49 -11.11
N LEU A 66 15.82 3.67 -10.94
CA LEU A 66 16.76 2.57 -10.68
C LEU A 66 16.44 1.85 -9.36
N ASN A 67 16.13 2.60 -8.30
CA ASN A 67 15.78 2.00 -7.02
C ASN A 67 14.48 1.18 -7.10
N LEU A 68 13.50 1.59 -7.91
CA LEU A 68 12.30 0.80 -8.19
C LEU A 68 12.64 -0.50 -8.93
N LEU A 69 13.46 -0.45 -9.98
CA LEU A 69 13.87 -1.66 -10.71
C LEU A 69 14.65 -2.65 -9.83
N ASN A 70 15.39 -2.14 -8.84
CA ASN A 70 16.22 -2.95 -7.93
C ASN A 70 15.45 -3.50 -6.71
N MET A 71 14.13 -3.33 -6.62
CA MET A 71 13.34 -3.94 -5.54
C MET A 71 13.28 -5.46 -5.69
N GLY A 72 13.87 -6.19 -4.75
CA GLY A 72 14.01 -7.66 -4.82
C GLY A 72 12.69 -8.44 -4.79
N THR A 73 11.64 -7.88 -4.18
CA THR A 73 10.29 -8.48 -4.11
C THR A 73 9.41 -8.11 -5.31
N GLY A 74 9.87 -7.24 -6.21
CA GLY A 74 9.03 -6.55 -7.19
C GLY A 74 8.61 -5.16 -6.70
N ILE A 75 8.19 -4.31 -7.63
CA ILE A 75 7.84 -2.90 -7.33
C ILE A 75 6.56 -2.83 -6.51
N LEU A 76 5.50 -3.54 -6.93
CA LEU A 76 4.20 -3.46 -6.25
C LEU A 76 4.24 -4.10 -4.87
N GLU A 77 4.81 -5.31 -4.77
CA GLU A 77 4.94 -6.01 -3.49
C GLU A 77 5.84 -5.23 -2.52
N GLY A 78 7.02 -4.78 -2.99
CA GLY A 78 7.95 -4.05 -2.13
C GLY A 78 7.44 -2.68 -1.67
N LEU A 79 6.52 -2.06 -2.40
CA LEU A 79 5.85 -0.82 -1.94
C LEU A 79 4.67 -1.12 -1.02
N TYR A 80 3.93 -2.20 -1.25
CA TYR A 80 2.87 -2.64 -0.36
C TYR A 80 3.39 -3.02 1.03
N GLU A 81 4.48 -3.79 1.11
CA GLU A 81 5.13 -4.14 2.39
C GLU A 81 5.55 -2.89 3.18
N LYS A 82 6.08 -1.88 2.47
CA LYS A 82 6.42 -0.59 3.08
C LYS A 82 5.17 0.16 3.54
N TRP A 83 4.10 0.12 2.74
CA TRP A 83 2.82 0.75 3.06
C TRP A 83 2.18 0.15 4.31
N LEU A 84 2.24 -1.18 4.49
CA LEU A 84 1.76 -1.85 5.71
C LEU A 84 2.47 -1.39 6.99
N GLY A 85 3.70 -0.90 6.87
CA GLY A 85 4.45 -0.31 7.98
C GLY A 85 4.07 1.14 8.31
N VAL A 86 3.25 1.79 7.49
CA VAL A 86 2.81 3.18 7.70
C VAL A 86 1.61 3.17 8.64
N LYS A 87 1.79 3.67 9.86
CA LYS A 87 0.67 3.93 10.76
C LYS A 87 -0.17 5.08 10.23
N ASP A 88 -1.48 4.89 10.10
CA ASP A 88 -2.39 6.00 9.86
C ASP A 88 -2.70 6.73 11.17
N SER A 89 -3.08 8.01 11.07
CA SER A 89 -3.54 8.77 12.24
C SER A 89 -4.93 8.32 12.69
N SER A 90 -5.72 7.72 11.79
CA SER A 90 -7.08 7.26 12.06
C SER A 90 -7.13 6.18 13.14
N TYR A 91 -6.20 5.23 13.14
CA TYR A 91 -6.16 4.20 14.16
C TYR A 91 -5.80 4.79 15.53
N VAL A 92 -4.87 5.75 15.58
CA VAL A 92 -4.52 6.45 16.82
C VAL A 92 -5.71 7.28 17.34
N GLU A 93 -6.45 7.95 16.46
CA GLU A 93 -7.67 8.66 16.82
C GLU A 93 -8.75 7.72 17.37
N LEU A 94 -8.93 6.55 16.73
CA LEU A 94 -9.86 5.52 17.18
C LEU A 94 -9.44 4.92 18.53
N GLU A 95 -8.16 4.63 18.71
CA GLU A 95 -7.58 4.11 19.96
C GLU A 95 -7.85 5.09 21.10
N ASN A 96 -7.52 6.37 20.93
CA ASN A 96 -7.79 7.41 21.93
C ASN A 96 -9.30 7.55 22.25
N TYR A 97 -10.17 7.46 21.24
CA TYR A 97 -11.62 7.50 21.46
C TYR A 97 -12.09 6.29 22.27
N VAL A 98 -11.64 5.08 21.93
CA VAL A 98 -12.00 3.86 22.67
C VAL A 98 -11.49 3.91 24.11
N GLU A 99 -10.27 4.38 24.34
CA GLU A 99 -9.73 4.59 25.69
C GLU A 99 -10.60 5.55 26.50
N HIS A 100 -11.00 6.68 25.92
CA HIS A 100 -11.90 7.63 26.56
C HIS A 100 -13.24 6.99 26.98
N GLU A 101 -13.88 6.24 26.09
CA GLU A 101 -15.16 5.57 26.39
C GLU A 101 -15.00 4.51 27.48
N LEU A 102 -13.87 3.79 27.52
CA LEU A 102 -13.59 2.81 28.57
C LEU A 102 -13.38 3.49 29.93
N ASP A 103 -12.65 4.60 29.98
CA ASP A 103 -12.46 5.39 31.20
C ASP A 103 -13.80 5.90 31.75
N GLU A 104 -14.72 6.35 30.88
CA GLU A 104 -16.08 6.74 31.29
C GLU A 104 -16.87 5.58 31.89
N LEU A 105 -16.79 4.39 31.29
CA LEU A 105 -17.47 3.19 31.79
C LEU A 105 -16.90 2.73 33.13
N GLU A 106 -15.59 2.86 33.36
CA GLU A 106 -14.94 2.52 34.63
C GLU A 106 -15.19 3.58 35.72
N GLY A 107 -15.46 4.83 35.34
CA GLY A 107 -15.76 5.96 36.22
C GLY A 107 -17.13 5.95 36.92
N TYR A 108 -18.07 5.09 36.52
CA TYR A 108 -19.39 4.95 37.16
C TYR A 108 -19.44 3.97 38.35
N GLY A 109 -18.29 3.60 38.93
CA GLY A 109 -18.21 2.69 40.09
C GLY A 109 -18.11 3.33 41.48
N LEU A 110 -17.95 4.66 41.61
CA LEU A 110 -17.61 5.30 42.90
C LEU A 110 -18.42 6.56 43.28
N SER A 111 -19.64 6.75 42.78
CA SER A 111 -20.50 7.89 43.20
C SER A 111 -21.90 7.57 43.70
N GLU A 112 -22.22 6.31 43.99
CA GLU A 112 -23.42 5.95 44.78
C GLU A 112 -23.03 5.42 46.17
N VAL A 113 -22.19 6.18 46.88
CA VAL A 113 -22.14 6.14 48.35
C VAL A 113 -22.59 7.50 48.87
N ILE A 114 -23.90 7.69 48.94
CA ILE A 114 -24.55 8.61 49.89
C ILE A 114 -25.66 7.83 50.59
#